data_AF-A0A193LFY6-F1
#
_entry.id   AF-A0A193LFY6-F1
#
_cell.length_a   1.000
_cell.length_b   1.000
_cell.length_c   1.000
_cell.angle_alpha   90.00
_cell.angle_beta   90.00
_cell.angle_gamma   90.00
#
_symmetry.space_group_name_H-M   'P 1'
#
loop_
_entity.id
_entity.type
_entity.pdbx_description
1 polymer ?
#
loop_
_entity_poly.entity_id
_entity_poly.type
_entity_poly.pdbx_seq_one_letter_code
_entity_poly.pdbx_strand_id
1 'polypeptide(L)'
;MFDPNRTLALVKGALLDAETTWRSYLPEAGDWKRTALLFTGPLIVLSTVLAYLGGLTSSGSSLLGMFRPTIASSLFNMVFAVIGIGIAAFIYSALAGVFGGKRDFALGLAALTLAFVPGYVGQAFSWLPWIGGLLAFGLGIYSLVLLWRILPLYLEVPAAKHAAHYIVSLIATIIVMAVLGSLFAGMRPGADISRSFDTGSYSDSGNPLSESGSLLGAAVRQGELMAAAQEDQYTPPADGELAEKQVKDFIRTMSRVAEVRQAKAAQLQELKARAENDEEMSIGDLTSMMGSATGLAGIGGVEIEIVKTSGGNWAEHTWVRDSLRTAWLQKDINDTVKHNYELYQEYESELAPYIQ
;
A
#
# COMPACT_ATOMS: atom_id res chain seq x y z
N MET A 1 -2.60 28.15 27.66
CA MET A 1 -1.89 29.03 26.71
C MET A 1 -0.78 28.18 26.08
N PHE A 2 -0.59 28.24 24.76
CA PHE A 2 0.44 27.47 24.06
C PHE A 2 1.83 27.90 24.54
N ASP A 3 2.69 26.95 24.91
CA ASP A 3 4.06 27.17 25.37
C ASP A 3 5.00 26.23 24.62
N PRO A 4 5.71 26.73 23.59
CA PRO A 4 6.60 25.92 22.75
C PRO A 4 7.74 25.27 23.53
N ASN A 5 8.33 25.99 24.49
CA ASN A 5 9.48 25.51 25.26
C ASN A 5 9.05 24.34 26.14
N ARG A 6 7.89 24.48 26.78
CA ARG A 6 7.32 23.42 27.60
C ARG A 6 6.90 22.20 26.77
N THR A 7 6.29 22.43 25.61
CA THR A 7 5.95 21.35 24.67
C THR A 7 7.19 20.55 24.26
N LEU A 8 8.25 21.26 23.86
CA LEU A 8 9.50 20.64 23.45
C LEU A 8 10.17 19.87 24.59
N ALA A 9 10.14 20.41 25.81
CA ALA A 9 10.64 19.73 27.00
C ALA A 9 9.87 18.42 27.26
N LEU A 10 8.54 18.42 27.11
CA LEU A 10 7.71 17.22 27.24
C LEU A 10 8.00 16.19 26.14
N VAL A 11 8.16 16.62 24.88
CA VAL A 11 8.54 15.73 23.78
C VAL A 11 9.90 15.08 24.05
N LYS A 12 10.91 15.89 24.38
CA LYS A 12 12.27 15.40 24.67
C LYS A 12 12.28 14.48 25.88
N GLY A 13 11.57 14.85 26.94
CA GLY A 13 11.43 14.05 28.14
C GLY A 13 10.75 12.71 27.85
N ALA A 14 9.63 12.70 27.13
CA ALA A 14 8.93 11.47 26.77
C ALA A 14 9.78 10.51 25.92
N LEU A 15 10.73 11.03 25.13
CA LEU A 15 11.65 10.22 24.32
C LEU A 15 12.85 9.70 25.11
N LEU A 16 13.46 10.54 25.96
CA LEU A 16 14.75 10.23 26.60
C LEU A 16 14.62 9.74 28.05
N ASP A 17 13.60 10.23 28.77
CA ASP A 17 13.34 9.89 30.18
C ASP A 17 11.84 9.87 30.46
N ALA A 18 11.19 8.85 29.87
CA ALA A 18 9.74 8.80 29.78
C ALA A 18 9.09 8.77 31.16
N GLU A 19 9.55 7.91 32.07
CA GLU A 19 8.92 7.73 33.39
C GLU A 19 8.97 8.99 34.26
N THR A 20 10.12 9.68 34.32
CA THR A 20 10.26 10.95 35.03
C THR A 20 9.33 12.02 34.44
N THR A 21 9.22 12.04 33.11
CA THR A 21 8.34 12.98 32.40
C THR A 21 6.87 12.71 32.72
N TRP A 22 6.45 11.45 32.76
CA TRP A 22 5.08 11.07 33.14
C TRP A 22 4.76 11.52 34.57
N ARG A 23 5.65 11.22 35.52
CA ARG A 23 5.43 11.58 36.93
C ARG A 23 5.38 13.09 37.15
N SER A 24 6.23 13.85 36.45
CA SER A 24 6.23 15.32 36.55
C SER A 24 5.00 15.97 35.90
N TYR A 25 4.43 15.35 34.87
CA TYR A 25 3.23 15.87 34.19
C TYR A 25 1.90 15.46 34.89
N LEU A 26 1.89 14.34 35.61
CA LEU A 26 0.69 13.77 36.25
C LEU A 26 -0.14 14.77 37.09
N PRO A 27 0.43 15.68 37.91
CA PRO A 27 -0.36 16.64 38.71
C PRO A 27 -1.23 17.58 37.86
N GLU A 28 -0.86 17.78 36.60
CA GLU A 28 -1.52 18.69 35.67
C GLU A 28 -2.38 17.95 34.63
N ALA A 29 -2.34 16.62 34.62
CA ALA A 29 -2.99 15.76 33.63
C ALA A 29 -4.51 15.67 33.79
N GLY A 30 -5.07 16.14 34.91
CA GLY A 30 -6.52 16.16 35.16
C GLY A 30 -7.30 17.16 34.30
N ASP A 31 -6.62 18.06 33.58
CA ASP A 31 -7.25 18.99 32.65
C ASP A 31 -6.98 18.58 31.20
N TRP A 32 -7.96 17.94 30.57
CA TRP A 32 -7.84 17.46 29.18
C TRP A 32 -7.63 18.61 28.18
N LYS A 33 -8.19 19.80 28.42
CA LYS A 33 -8.03 20.96 27.53
C LYS A 33 -6.59 21.44 27.58
N ARG A 34 -6.02 21.45 28.78
CA ARG A 34 -4.61 21.78 28.97
C ARG A 34 -3.72 20.79 28.23
N THR A 35 -3.93 19.48 28.39
CA THR A 35 -3.17 18.47 27.65
C THR A 35 -3.33 18.61 26.14
N ALA A 36 -4.56 18.80 25.66
CA ALA A 36 -4.84 18.95 24.24
C ALA A 36 -4.15 20.19 23.64
N LEU A 37 -4.25 21.35 24.28
CA LEU A 37 -3.72 22.61 23.75
C LEU A 37 -2.21 22.80 23.99
N LEU A 38 -1.70 22.31 25.12
CA LEU A 38 -0.28 22.42 25.45
C LEU A 38 0.55 21.37 24.72
N PHE A 39 0.00 20.17 24.51
CA PHE A 39 0.83 19.03 24.12
C PHE A 39 0.30 18.26 22.92
N THR A 40 -0.89 17.67 23.00
CA THR A 40 -1.41 16.78 21.94
C THR A 40 -1.55 17.48 20.60
N GLY A 41 -2.18 18.66 20.57
CA GLY A 41 -2.38 19.46 19.37
C GLY A 41 -1.07 19.88 18.73
N PRO A 42 -0.16 20.57 19.45
CA PRO A 42 1.16 20.92 18.94
C PRO A 42 1.97 19.72 18.43
N LEU A 43 1.90 18.57 19.11
CA LEU A 43 2.59 17.35 18.69
C LEU A 43 2.06 16.83 17.35
N ILE A 44 0.73 16.75 17.19
CA ILE A 44 0.08 16.33 15.93
C ILE A 44 0.39 17.31 14.80
N VAL A 45 0.34 18.62 15.06
CA VAL A 45 0.70 19.65 14.07
C VAL A 45 2.15 19.46 13.63
N LEU A 46 3.07 19.35 14.59
CA LEU A 46 4.49 19.19 14.30
C LEU A 46 4.76 17.91 13.50
N SER A 47 4.20 16.77 13.90
CA SER A 47 4.39 15.50 13.18
C SER A 47 3.84 15.57 11.76
N THR A 48 2.68 16.21 11.58
CA THR A 48 2.04 16.36 10.27
C THR A 48 2.85 17.26 9.36
N VAL A 49 3.35 18.39 9.87
CA VAL A 49 4.19 19.33 9.10
C VAL A 49 5.50 18.65 8.70
N LEU A 50 6.16 17.93 9.62
CA LEU A 50 7.40 17.21 9.32
C LEU A 50 7.19 16.11 8.28
N ALA A 51 6.13 15.31 8.41
CA ALA A 51 5.77 14.28 7.45
C ALA A 51 5.43 14.88 6.07
N TYR A 52 4.70 16.00 6.03
CA TYR A 52 4.37 16.71 4.79
C TYR A 52 5.63 17.22 4.11
N LEU A 53 6.50 17.93 4.83
CA LEU A 53 7.76 18.46 4.27
C LEU A 53 8.68 17.35 3.78
N GLY A 54 8.79 16.24 4.52
CA GLY A 54 9.55 15.08 4.10
C GLY A 54 8.97 14.38 2.86
N GLY A 55 7.65 14.33 2.73
CA GLY A 55 6.99 13.82 1.52
C GLY A 55 7.13 14.74 0.30
N LEU A 56 7.45 16.03 0.49
CA LEU A 56 7.76 16.93 -0.62
C LEU A 56 9.18 16.69 -1.19
N THR A 57 10.13 16.30 -0.33
CA THR A 57 11.54 16.08 -0.69
C THR A 57 11.82 14.67 -1.23
N SER A 58 10.94 13.69 -0.96
CA SER A 58 10.96 12.44 -1.69
C SER A 58 10.69 12.75 -3.17
N SER A 59 11.73 12.68 -3.99
CA SER A 59 11.64 12.91 -5.43
C SER A 59 10.53 12.04 -6.02
N GLY A 60 9.86 12.50 -7.09
CA GLY A 60 8.83 11.76 -7.82
C GLY A 60 9.30 10.45 -8.48
N SER A 61 10.41 9.90 -7.99
CA SER A 61 11.14 8.71 -8.43
C SER A 61 11.40 7.76 -7.26
N SER A 62 10.53 7.72 -6.23
CA SER A 62 10.42 6.47 -5.49
C SER A 62 9.94 5.42 -6.49
N LEU A 63 10.51 4.23 -6.45
CA LEU A 63 10.16 3.09 -7.34
C LEU A 63 8.64 2.78 -7.37
N LEU A 64 7.86 3.39 -6.48
CA LEU A 64 6.42 3.22 -6.35
C LEU A 64 5.60 4.44 -6.75
N GLY A 65 6.18 5.62 -7.02
CA GLY A 65 5.44 6.84 -7.43
C GLY A 65 4.26 7.24 -6.53
N MET A 66 4.14 6.61 -5.36
CA MET A 66 2.89 6.52 -4.62
C MET A 66 2.86 7.60 -3.55
N PHE A 67 2.12 8.67 -3.86
CA PHE A 67 1.59 9.66 -2.93
C PHE A 67 2.57 10.73 -2.43
N ARG A 68 2.78 11.77 -3.25
CA ARG A 68 3.17 13.09 -2.72
C ARG A 68 1.99 13.59 -1.85
N PRO A 69 2.20 13.92 -0.56
CA PRO A 69 1.11 14.38 0.29
C PRO A 69 0.61 15.73 -0.22
N THR A 70 -0.69 15.88 -0.40
CA THR A 70 -1.34 17.18 -0.67
C THR A 70 -1.68 17.87 0.64
N ILE A 71 -1.80 19.20 0.62
CA ILE A 71 -2.24 19.98 1.79
C ILE A 71 -3.58 19.43 2.32
N ALA A 72 -4.54 19.14 1.42
CA ALA A 72 -5.83 18.58 1.79
C ALA A 72 -5.70 17.21 2.48
N SER A 73 -4.88 16.30 1.94
CA SER A 73 -4.65 14.98 2.55
C SER A 73 -3.95 15.07 3.92
N SER A 74 -3.02 16.00 4.08
CA SER A 74 -2.32 16.25 5.34
C SER A 74 -3.26 16.81 6.41
N LEU A 75 -4.11 17.78 6.05
CA LEU A 75 -5.12 18.34 6.95
C LEU A 75 -6.15 17.29 7.34
N PHE A 76 -6.60 16.46 6.39
CA PHE A 76 -7.49 15.34 6.68
C PHE A 76 -6.86 14.36 7.68
N ASN A 77 -5.62 13.92 7.44
CA ASN A 77 -4.90 13.03 8.35
C ASN A 77 -4.72 13.67 9.75
N MET A 78 -4.49 14.99 9.80
CA MET A 78 -4.36 15.72 11.05
C MET A 78 -5.67 15.69 11.87
N VAL A 79 -6.82 15.95 11.22
CA VAL A 79 -8.14 15.86 11.87
C VAL A 79 -8.41 14.44 12.34
N PHE A 80 -8.09 13.43 11.53
CA PHE A 80 -8.25 12.02 11.91
C PHE A 80 -7.33 11.60 13.05
N ALA A 81 -6.12 12.14 13.14
CA ALA A 81 -5.23 11.89 14.28
C ALA A 81 -5.82 12.45 15.58
N VAL A 82 -6.41 13.65 15.54
CA VAL A 82 -7.08 14.28 16.70
C VAL A 82 -8.29 13.46 17.14
N ILE A 83 -9.14 13.03 16.19
CA ILE A 83 -10.28 12.17 16.48
C ILE A 83 -9.81 10.82 17.04
N GLY A 84 -8.78 10.24 16.41
CA GLY A 84 -8.22 8.94 16.75
C GLY A 84 -7.73 8.88 18.19
N ILE A 85 -6.89 9.84 18.60
CA ILE A 85 -6.38 9.89 19.97
C ILE A 85 -7.47 10.19 21.00
N GLY A 86 -8.47 11.00 20.64
CA GLY A 86 -9.63 11.26 21.49
C GLY A 86 -10.47 10.00 21.75
N ILE A 87 -10.77 9.24 20.70
CA ILE A 87 -11.52 7.99 20.81
C ILE A 87 -10.72 6.94 21.59
N ALA A 88 -9.41 6.81 21.32
CA ALA A 88 -8.55 5.92 22.10
C ALA A 88 -8.57 6.31 23.59
N ALA A 89 -8.45 7.60 23.92
CA ALA A 89 -8.49 8.10 25.29
C ALA A 89 -9.81 7.77 25.98
N PHE A 90 -10.92 7.92 25.27
CA PHE A 90 -12.22 7.55 25.75
C PHE A 90 -12.32 6.04 26.02
N ILE A 91 -11.88 5.18 25.10
CA ILE A 91 -11.91 3.71 25.24
C ILE A 91 -11.08 3.28 26.45
N TYR A 92 -9.81 3.69 26.52
CA TYR A 92 -8.91 3.29 27.61
C TYR A 92 -9.42 3.77 28.97
N SER A 93 -9.94 4.99 29.04
CA SER A 93 -10.56 5.55 30.25
C SER A 93 -11.83 4.81 30.66
N ALA A 94 -12.75 4.58 29.73
CA ALA A 94 -14.01 3.89 29.98
C ALA A 94 -13.77 2.46 30.49
N LEU A 95 -12.87 1.73 29.82
CA LEU A 95 -12.53 0.36 30.22
C LEU A 95 -11.74 0.34 31.54
N ALA A 96 -10.91 1.35 31.84
CA ALA A 96 -10.25 1.42 33.15
C ALA A 96 -11.28 1.40 34.29
N GLY A 97 -12.40 2.13 34.15
CA GLY A 97 -13.51 2.07 35.10
C GLY A 97 -14.10 0.66 35.28
N VAL A 98 -14.26 -0.11 34.19
CA VAL A 98 -14.73 -1.50 34.23
C VAL A 98 -13.74 -2.43 34.93
N PHE A 99 -12.45 -2.19 34.73
CA PHE A 99 -11.38 -2.98 35.34
C PHE A 99 -10.95 -2.48 36.73
N GLY A 100 -11.68 -1.54 37.33
CA GLY A 100 -11.45 -1.06 38.70
C GLY A 100 -10.38 0.01 38.86
N GLY A 101 -9.97 0.65 37.76
CA GLY A 101 -9.18 1.88 37.74
C GLY A 101 -10.06 3.14 37.65
N LYS A 102 -9.42 4.29 37.47
CA LYS A 102 -10.04 5.60 37.30
C LYS A 102 -10.63 5.77 35.90
N ARG A 103 -11.93 6.06 35.84
CA ARG A 103 -12.63 6.48 34.62
C ARG A 103 -12.49 7.98 34.40
N ASP A 104 -11.31 8.41 33.97
CA ASP A 104 -11.00 9.82 33.71
C ASP A 104 -10.45 10.01 32.29
N PHE A 105 -11.14 10.82 31.48
CA PHE A 105 -10.75 11.08 30.09
C PHE A 105 -9.47 11.91 30.00
N ALA A 106 -9.29 12.88 30.90
CA ALA A 106 -8.12 13.74 30.92
C ALA A 106 -6.85 12.94 31.19
N LEU A 107 -6.90 12.05 32.19
CA LEU A 107 -5.80 11.13 32.49
C LEU A 107 -5.54 10.15 31.34
N GLY A 108 -6.60 9.64 30.69
CA GLY A 108 -6.46 8.77 29.52
C GLY A 108 -5.79 9.47 28.34
N LEU A 109 -6.19 10.71 28.04
CA LEU A 109 -5.62 11.51 26.95
C LEU A 109 -4.15 11.84 27.22
N ALA A 110 -3.81 12.24 28.45
CA ALA A 110 -2.44 12.52 28.84
C ALA A 110 -1.55 11.26 28.74
N ALA A 111 -2.05 10.12 29.22
CA ALA A 111 -1.35 8.85 29.14
C ALA A 111 -1.04 8.45 27.69
N LEU A 112 -2.04 8.49 26.82
CA LEU A 112 -1.86 8.18 25.39
C LEU A 112 -0.92 9.16 24.70
N THR A 113 -1.09 10.47 24.93
CA THR A 113 -0.25 11.48 24.29
C THR A 113 1.22 11.29 24.67
N LEU A 114 1.51 11.05 25.96
CA LEU A 114 2.88 10.81 26.44
C LEU A 114 3.47 9.49 25.94
N ALA A 115 2.68 8.42 25.86
CA ALA A 115 3.16 7.12 25.36
C ALA A 115 3.40 7.11 23.85
N PHE A 116 2.59 7.84 23.08
CA PHE A 116 2.66 7.85 21.62
C PHE A 116 3.63 8.87 21.03
N VAL A 117 4.37 9.64 21.85
CA VAL A 117 5.41 10.56 21.35
C VAL A 117 6.40 9.86 20.40
N PRO A 118 6.98 8.69 20.72
CA PRO A 118 7.81 7.95 19.77
C PRO A 118 7.10 7.65 18.46
N GLY A 119 5.84 7.17 18.49
CA GLY A 119 5.04 6.92 17.31
C GLY A 119 4.87 8.15 16.41
N TYR A 120 4.58 9.32 16.99
CA TYR A 120 4.51 10.57 16.23
C TYR A 120 5.86 10.98 15.61
N VAL A 121 6.97 10.74 16.31
CA VAL A 121 8.32 10.93 15.77
C VAL A 121 8.59 9.96 14.63
N GLY A 122 8.21 8.69 14.78
CA GLY A 122 8.33 7.67 13.73
C GLY A 122 7.58 8.07 12.46
N GLN A 123 6.36 8.55 12.60
CA GLN A 123 5.57 9.06 11.47
C GLN A 123 6.20 10.31 10.84
N ALA A 124 6.78 11.22 11.63
CA ALA A 124 7.46 12.41 11.11
C ALA A 124 8.68 12.07 10.22
N PHE A 125 9.31 10.91 10.43
CA PHE A 125 10.49 10.44 9.69
C PHE A 125 10.20 9.23 8.78
N SER A 126 8.93 8.86 8.59
CA SER A 126 8.56 7.68 7.80
C SER A 126 8.91 7.80 6.32
N TRP A 127 9.12 9.02 5.83
CA TRP A 127 9.48 9.34 4.45
C TRP A 127 10.93 8.98 4.08
N LEU A 128 11.80 8.71 5.06
CA LEU A 128 13.18 8.35 4.80
C LEU A 128 13.25 7.04 3.98
N PRO A 129 13.94 7.01 2.82
CA PRO A 129 14.06 5.80 2.02
C PRO A 129 14.67 4.65 2.82
N TRP A 130 14.14 3.44 2.65
CA TRP A 130 14.59 2.17 3.25
C TRP A 130 14.42 2.07 4.78
N ILE A 131 14.79 3.11 5.53
CA ILE A 131 14.81 3.12 6.99
C ILE A 131 13.56 3.74 7.61
N GLY A 132 12.84 4.62 6.89
CA GLY A 132 11.73 5.39 7.44
C GLY A 132 10.57 4.50 7.92
N GLY A 133 10.17 3.52 7.10
CA GLY A 133 9.14 2.55 7.46
C GLY A 133 9.55 1.68 8.66
N LEU A 134 10.79 1.18 8.67
CA LEU A 134 11.31 0.37 9.79
C LEU A 134 11.42 1.19 11.08
N LEU A 135 11.85 2.45 10.99
CA LEU A 135 11.93 3.38 12.12
C LEU A 135 10.53 3.68 12.67
N ALA A 136 9.58 3.99 11.80
CA ALA A 136 8.20 4.25 12.18
C ALA A 136 7.57 3.03 12.86
N PHE A 137 7.80 1.84 12.32
CA PHE A 137 7.32 0.59 12.89
C PHE A 137 7.93 0.32 14.27
N GLY A 138 9.26 0.45 14.40
CA GLY A 138 9.96 0.25 15.67
C GLY A 138 9.52 1.23 16.76
N LEU A 139 9.39 2.52 16.41
CA LEU A 139 8.89 3.54 17.34
C LEU A 139 7.41 3.35 17.69
N GLY A 140 6.60 2.84 16.75
CA GLY A 140 5.22 2.45 17.02
C GLY A 140 5.12 1.31 18.05
N ILE A 141 5.93 0.26 17.89
CA ILE A 141 6.02 -0.83 18.89
C ILE A 141 6.49 -0.28 20.24
N TYR A 142 7.51 0.57 20.25
CA TYR A 142 8.00 1.18 21.48
C TYR A 142 6.92 2.01 22.18
N SER A 143 6.09 2.74 21.44
CA SER A 143 4.93 3.46 22.00
C SER A 143 3.92 2.54 22.69
N LEU A 144 3.70 1.32 22.19
CA LEU A 144 2.85 0.33 22.87
C LEU A 144 3.48 -0.14 24.19
N VAL A 145 4.79 -0.33 24.22
CA VAL A 145 5.53 -0.66 25.47
C VAL A 145 5.42 0.47 26.49
N LEU A 146 5.55 1.73 26.05
CA LEU A 146 5.35 2.88 26.93
C LEU A 146 3.90 2.99 27.41
N LEU A 147 2.93 2.70 26.54
CA LEU A 147 1.52 2.71 26.89
C LEU A 147 1.21 1.70 28.01
N TRP A 148 1.75 0.48 27.90
CA TRP A 148 1.67 -0.52 28.96
C TRP A 148 2.20 0.01 30.30
N ARG A 149 3.30 0.76 30.30
CA ARG A 149 3.92 1.26 31.53
C ARG A 149 3.17 2.45 32.14
N ILE A 150 2.63 3.35 31.34
CA ILE A 150 2.01 4.60 31.82
C ILE A 150 0.56 4.41 32.30
N LEU A 151 -0.19 3.45 31.75
CA LEU A 151 -1.60 3.25 32.08
C LEU A 151 -1.87 2.98 33.58
N PRO A 152 -1.15 2.08 34.28
CA PRO A 152 -1.41 1.85 35.70
C PRO A 152 -1.01 3.06 36.56
N LEU A 153 -0.12 3.93 36.07
CA LEU A 153 0.25 5.19 36.74
C LEU A 153 -0.85 6.25 36.63
N TYR A 154 -1.50 6.37 35.47
CA TYR A 154 -2.48 7.44 35.20
C TYR A 154 -3.91 7.03 35.49
N LEU A 155 -4.30 5.82 35.10
CA LEU A 155 -5.66 5.31 35.27
C LEU A 155 -5.78 4.39 36.49
N GLU A 156 -4.70 4.20 37.26
CA GLU A 156 -4.71 3.44 38.52
C GLU A 156 -5.33 2.05 38.38
N VAL A 157 -5.12 1.40 37.23
CA VAL A 157 -5.66 0.07 36.96
C VAL A 157 -4.96 -0.93 37.89
N PRO A 158 -5.71 -1.76 38.65
CA PRO A 158 -5.13 -2.74 39.55
C PRO A 158 -4.18 -3.70 38.83
N ALA A 159 -3.04 -4.04 39.44
CA ALA A 159 -2.01 -4.87 38.84
C ALA A 159 -2.54 -6.22 38.30
N ALA A 160 -3.47 -6.85 39.02
CA ALA A 160 -4.10 -8.12 38.62
C ALA A 160 -4.95 -8.01 37.34
N LYS A 161 -5.48 -6.83 37.02
CA LYS A 161 -6.36 -6.58 35.87
C LYS A 161 -5.68 -5.79 34.76
N HIS A 162 -4.46 -5.30 35.00
CA HIS A 162 -3.72 -4.45 34.08
C HIS A 162 -3.56 -5.08 32.69
N ALA A 163 -3.16 -6.36 32.63
CA ALA A 163 -3.01 -7.07 31.36
C ALA A 163 -4.31 -7.16 30.56
N ALA A 164 -5.41 -7.51 31.24
CA ALA A 164 -6.72 -7.64 30.62
C ALA A 164 -7.23 -6.28 30.12
N HIS A 165 -7.12 -5.22 30.94
CA HIS A 165 -7.48 -3.86 30.54
C HIS A 165 -6.71 -3.43 29.31
N TYR A 166 -5.39 -3.65 29.28
CA TYR A 166 -4.54 -3.26 28.18
C TYR A 166 -4.94 -3.95 26.86
N ILE A 167 -5.04 -5.28 26.87
CA ILE A 167 -5.35 -6.07 25.67
C ILE A 167 -6.75 -5.75 25.15
N VAL A 168 -7.75 -5.71 26.02
CA VAL A 168 -9.14 -5.45 25.63
C VAL A 168 -9.29 -4.02 25.09
N SER A 169 -8.65 -3.03 25.72
CA SER A 169 -8.67 -1.64 25.23
C SER A 169 -7.96 -1.48 23.89
N LEU A 170 -6.84 -2.19 23.68
CA LEU A 170 -6.13 -2.18 22.41
C LEU A 170 -6.97 -2.76 21.27
N ILE A 171 -7.56 -3.95 21.50
CA ILE A 171 -8.44 -4.60 20.52
C ILE A 171 -9.67 -3.74 20.23
N ALA A 172 -10.32 -3.20 21.26
CA ALA A 172 -11.46 -2.31 21.08
C ALA A 172 -11.09 -1.06 20.27
N THR A 173 -9.92 -0.48 20.53
CA THR A 173 -9.41 0.66 19.76
C THR A 173 -9.18 0.27 18.30
N ILE A 174 -8.54 -0.87 18.02
CA ILE A 174 -8.32 -1.34 16.64
C ILE A 174 -9.64 -1.53 15.90
N ILE A 175 -10.63 -2.18 16.52
CA ILE A 175 -11.96 -2.41 15.91
C ILE A 175 -12.64 -1.07 15.59
N VAL A 176 -12.67 -0.15 16.56
CA VAL A 176 -13.31 1.17 16.36
C VAL A 176 -12.57 1.96 15.28
N MET A 177 -11.24 1.95 15.27
CA MET A 177 -10.46 2.63 14.22
C MET A 177 -10.65 1.99 12.84
N ALA A 178 -10.78 0.67 12.75
CA ALA A 178 -11.07 -0.02 11.49
C ALA A 178 -12.45 0.37 10.94
N VAL A 179 -13.47 0.40 11.82
CA VAL A 179 -14.82 0.85 11.44
C VAL A 179 -14.80 2.31 10.98
N LEU A 180 -14.16 3.21 11.72
CA LEU A 180 -14.00 4.61 11.29
C LEU A 180 -13.25 4.70 9.95
N GLY A 181 -12.17 3.94 9.80
CA GLY A 181 -11.42 3.84 8.55
C GLY A 181 -12.32 3.49 7.37
N SER A 182 -13.19 2.48 7.52
CA SER A 182 -14.14 2.07 6.49
C SER A 182 -15.21 3.13 6.18
N LEU A 183 -15.77 3.78 7.21
CA LEU A 183 -16.80 4.82 7.05
C LEU A 183 -16.26 6.05 6.32
N PHE A 184 -15.02 6.42 6.62
CA PHE A 184 -14.39 7.62 6.10
C PHE A 184 -13.45 7.33 4.91
N ALA A 185 -13.40 6.09 4.44
CA ALA A 185 -12.45 5.61 3.44
C ALA A 185 -12.39 6.49 2.20
N GLY A 186 -13.54 6.94 1.68
CA GLY A 186 -13.54 7.89 0.56
C GLY A 186 -14.01 9.30 0.88
N MET A 187 -14.01 9.69 2.14
CA MET A 187 -13.92 11.12 2.48
C MET A 187 -12.47 11.62 2.43
N ARG A 188 -11.49 10.73 2.32
CA ARG A 188 -10.07 11.08 2.28
C ARG A 188 -9.75 11.86 0.99
N PRO A 189 -9.21 13.08 1.04
CA PRO A 189 -8.83 13.83 -0.15
C PRO A 189 -7.80 13.05 -0.99
N GLY A 190 -8.08 12.87 -2.28
CA GLY A 190 -7.34 11.96 -3.16
C GLY A 190 -7.90 10.53 -3.17
N ALA A 191 -8.97 10.23 -2.43
CA ALA A 191 -9.65 8.95 -2.46
C ALA A 191 -10.61 8.76 -3.63
N ASP A 192 -10.84 9.74 -4.51
CA ASP A 192 -11.50 9.46 -5.79
C ASP A 192 -10.61 8.56 -6.66
N ILE A 193 -9.28 8.68 -6.52
CA ILE A 193 -8.33 7.73 -7.09
C ILE A 193 -8.50 6.36 -6.40
N SER A 194 -8.70 6.32 -5.08
CA SER A 194 -8.88 5.07 -4.31
C SER A 194 -10.28 4.44 -4.36
N ARG A 195 -11.34 5.20 -4.68
CA ARG A 195 -12.73 4.73 -4.84
C ARG A 195 -13.02 4.30 -6.27
N SER A 196 -12.37 4.91 -7.27
CA SER A 196 -12.29 4.34 -8.63
C SER A 196 -11.62 2.95 -8.63
N PHE A 197 -10.93 2.63 -7.54
CA PHE A 197 -10.31 1.35 -7.29
C PHE A 197 -11.13 0.42 -6.38
N ASP A 198 -12.31 0.81 -5.85
CA ASP A 198 -13.08 -0.06 -4.94
C ASP A 198 -14.61 -0.08 -5.17
N THR A 199 -15.19 0.96 -5.77
CA THR A 199 -16.62 0.99 -6.12
C THR A 199 -16.80 1.24 -7.61
N GLY A 200 -16.86 0.15 -8.37
CA GLY A 200 -17.36 0.19 -9.73
C GLY A 200 -18.80 0.70 -9.74
N SER A 201 -19.06 1.78 -10.49
CA SER A 201 -20.15 1.88 -11.48
C SER A 201 -20.47 3.34 -11.83
N TYR A 202 -20.35 3.69 -13.11
CA TYR A 202 -21.55 4.03 -13.89
C TYR A 202 -21.29 3.89 -15.40
N SER A 203 -22.06 2.97 -16.01
CA SER A 203 -22.43 2.83 -17.43
C SER A 203 -21.39 3.12 -18.52
N ASP A 204 -20.89 2.06 -19.16
CA ASP A 204 -21.12 1.94 -20.60
C ASP A 204 -21.19 0.47 -21.04
N SER A 205 -22.17 0.20 -21.89
CA SER A 205 -22.59 -1.07 -22.41
C SER A 205 -21.57 -1.65 -23.41
N GLY A 206 -21.24 -2.94 -23.26
CA GLY A 206 -20.86 -3.77 -24.42
C GLY A 206 -19.55 -4.56 -24.35
N ASN A 207 -18.78 -4.57 -23.25
CA ASN A 207 -17.51 -5.28 -23.21
C ASN A 207 -17.48 -6.39 -22.13
N PRO A 208 -17.29 -7.69 -22.49
CA PRO A 208 -17.18 -8.78 -21.50
C PRO A 208 -15.97 -8.67 -20.58
N LEU A 209 -15.08 -7.71 -20.84
CA LEU A 209 -13.85 -7.43 -20.08
C LEU A 209 -14.07 -6.47 -18.88
N SER A 210 -15.32 -6.03 -18.63
CA SER A 210 -15.67 -5.01 -17.63
C SER A 210 -16.16 -5.57 -16.27
N GLU A 211 -16.12 -6.88 -16.02
CA GLU A 211 -16.80 -7.47 -14.84
C GLU A 211 -16.02 -7.42 -13.50
N SER A 212 -14.93 -6.65 -13.37
CA SER A 212 -14.28 -6.46 -12.06
C SER A 212 -13.85 -5.01 -11.81
N GLY A 213 -14.82 -4.15 -11.51
CA GLY A 213 -14.62 -2.72 -11.26
C GLY A 213 -13.95 -2.33 -9.93
N SER A 214 -13.00 -3.10 -9.41
CA SER A 214 -12.19 -2.74 -8.22
C SER A 214 -10.75 -3.24 -8.43
N LEU A 215 -9.72 -2.44 -8.07
CA LEU A 215 -8.32 -2.89 -8.07
C LEU A 215 -8.11 -4.10 -7.18
N LEU A 216 -8.88 -4.23 -6.12
CA LEU A 216 -8.82 -5.42 -5.29
C LEU A 216 -9.34 -6.63 -6.08
N GLY A 217 -10.41 -6.47 -6.85
CA GLY A 217 -10.90 -7.49 -7.78
C GLY A 217 -9.90 -7.81 -8.90
N ALA A 218 -9.24 -6.80 -9.47
CA ALA A 218 -8.20 -6.99 -10.47
C ALA A 218 -6.95 -7.68 -9.87
N ALA A 219 -6.56 -7.33 -8.65
CA ALA A 219 -5.44 -7.94 -7.93
C ALA A 219 -5.75 -9.38 -7.52
N VAL A 220 -7.00 -9.67 -7.10
CA VAL A 220 -7.47 -11.04 -6.81
C VAL A 220 -7.46 -11.88 -8.08
N ARG A 221 -8.05 -11.38 -9.18
CA ARG A 221 -8.02 -12.07 -10.48
C ARG A 221 -6.59 -12.32 -10.96
N GLN A 222 -5.70 -11.35 -10.81
CA GLN A 222 -4.29 -11.51 -11.17
C GLN A 222 -3.60 -12.54 -10.26
N GLY A 223 -3.91 -12.57 -8.97
CA GLY A 223 -3.46 -13.59 -8.03
C GLY A 223 -3.92 -14.99 -8.42
N GLU A 224 -5.19 -15.14 -8.82
CA GLU A 224 -5.76 -16.39 -9.31
C GLU A 224 -5.10 -16.85 -10.63
N LEU A 225 -4.89 -15.94 -11.59
CA LEU A 225 -4.19 -16.25 -12.84
C LEU A 225 -2.73 -16.67 -12.61
N MET A 226 -2.03 -16.00 -11.68
CA MET A 226 -0.66 -16.35 -11.31
C MET A 226 -0.59 -17.70 -10.58
N ALA A 227 -1.53 -17.98 -9.68
CA ALA A 227 -1.64 -19.29 -9.03
C ALA A 227 -1.92 -20.40 -10.05
N ALA A 228 -2.87 -20.19 -10.96
CA ALA A 228 -3.18 -21.13 -12.03
C ALA A 228 -2.02 -21.33 -13.03
N ALA A 229 -1.16 -20.34 -13.20
CA ALA A 229 0.06 -20.45 -13.99
C ALA A 229 1.18 -21.22 -13.25
N GLN A 230 1.24 -21.12 -11.92
CA GLN A 230 2.18 -21.88 -11.09
C GLN A 230 1.80 -23.37 -10.95
N GLU A 231 0.50 -23.68 -11.04
CA GLU A 231 0.00 -25.06 -11.03
C GLU A 231 0.24 -25.80 -12.35
N ASP A 232 0.46 -25.08 -13.46
CA ASP A 232 0.73 -25.69 -14.76
C ASP A 232 2.05 -26.46 -14.71
N GLN A 233 1.96 -27.75 -15.00
CA GLN A 233 3.11 -28.63 -15.19
C GLN A 233 3.21 -29.01 -16.66
N TYR A 234 4.43 -29.08 -17.16
CA TYR A 234 4.73 -29.52 -18.51
C TYR A 234 5.98 -30.40 -18.49
N THR A 235 5.93 -31.51 -19.20
CA THR A 235 7.06 -32.43 -19.37
C THR A 235 7.58 -32.29 -20.79
N PRO A 236 8.78 -31.70 -20.98
CA PRO A 236 9.38 -31.58 -22.30
C PRO A 236 9.63 -32.94 -22.98
N PRO A 237 9.65 -32.98 -24.32
CA PRO A 237 10.14 -34.13 -25.08
C PRO A 237 11.55 -34.56 -24.66
N ALA A 238 11.85 -35.85 -24.75
CA ALA A 238 13.13 -36.42 -24.30
C ALA A 238 14.33 -35.94 -25.13
N ASP A 239 14.09 -35.58 -26.39
CA ASP A 239 15.06 -35.00 -27.32
C ASP A 239 15.23 -33.48 -27.12
N GLY A 240 14.32 -32.83 -26.38
CA GLY A 240 14.30 -31.38 -26.17
C GLY A 240 13.97 -30.57 -27.42
N GLU A 241 13.52 -31.23 -28.49
CA GLU A 241 13.20 -30.60 -29.77
C GLU A 241 11.82 -29.92 -29.70
N LEU A 242 11.74 -28.72 -30.27
CA LEU A 242 10.49 -28.01 -30.45
C LEU A 242 9.71 -28.63 -31.60
N ALA A 243 8.41 -28.82 -31.38
CA ALA A 243 7.50 -29.12 -32.48
C ALA A 243 7.08 -27.82 -33.18
N GLU A 244 6.95 -27.86 -34.51
CA GLU A 244 6.47 -26.73 -35.32
C GLU A 244 5.14 -26.15 -34.79
N LYS A 245 4.24 -27.03 -34.32
CA LYS A 245 2.97 -26.61 -33.71
C LYS A 245 3.17 -25.72 -32.47
N GLN A 246 4.13 -26.05 -31.62
CA GLN A 246 4.41 -25.30 -30.40
C GLN A 246 4.94 -23.91 -30.72
N VAL A 247 5.78 -23.80 -31.74
CA VAL A 247 6.29 -22.52 -32.25
C VAL A 247 5.15 -21.67 -32.81
N LYS A 248 4.25 -22.26 -33.61
CA LYS A 248 3.07 -21.56 -34.16
C LYS A 248 2.10 -21.08 -33.08
N ASP A 249 1.84 -21.90 -32.06
CA ASP A 249 0.96 -21.53 -30.95
C ASP A 249 1.60 -20.42 -30.07
N PHE A 250 2.92 -20.45 -29.89
CA PHE A 250 3.68 -19.37 -29.26
C PHE A 250 3.58 -18.05 -30.05
N ILE A 251 3.81 -18.08 -31.36
CA ILE A 251 3.68 -16.91 -32.25
C ILE A 251 2.27 -16.31 -32.17
N ARG A 252 1.23 -17.15 -32.26
CA ARG A 252 -0.17 -16.71 -32.14
C ARG A 252 -0.43 -16.00 -30.82
N THR A 253 0.11 -16.53 -29.73
CA THR A 253 -0.01 -15.95 -28.39
C THR A 253 0.68 -14.59 -28.34
N MET A 254 1.92 -14.50 -28.81
CA MET A 254 2.71 -13.26 -28.79
C MET A 254 2.15 -12.18 -29.73
N SER A 255 1.57 -12.57 -30.86
CA SER A 255 0.84 -11.66 -31.75
C SER A 255 -0.36 -11.01 -31.05
N ARG A 256 -1.17 -11.78 -30.33
CA ARG A 256 -2.28 -11.23 -29.51
C ARG A 256 -1.78 -10.34 -28.38
N VAL A 257 -0.68 -10.72 -27.73
CA VAL A 257 -0.02 -9.88 -26.71
C VAL A 257 0.39 -8.53 -27.33
N ALA A 258 0.95 -8.54 -28.55
CA ALA A 258 1.35 -7.33 -29.25
C ALA A 258 0.14 -6.46 -29.64
N GLU A 259 -0.96 -7.05 -30.11
CA GLU A 259 -2.20 -6.32 -30.43
C GLU A 259 -2.77 -5.61 -29.20
N VAL A 260 -2.85 -6.30 -28.06
CA VAL A 260 -3.33 -5.70 -26.80
C VAL A 260 -2.42 -4.56 -26.35
N ARG A 261 -1.10 -4.69 -26.54
CA ARG A 261 -0.14 -3.61 -26.25
C ARG A 261 -0.32 -2.41 -27.17
N GLN A 262 -0.48 -2.64 -28.46
CA GLN A 262 -0.68 -1.56 -29.43
C GLN A 262 -1.98 -0.81 -29.19
N ALA A 263 -3.07 -1.53 -28.91
CA ALA A 263 -4.35 -0.92 -28.57
C ALA A 263 -4.25 -0.02 -27.33
N LYS A 264 -3.58 -0.50 -26.27
CA LYS A 264 -3.33 0.31 -25.07
C LYS A 264 -2.41 1.50 -25.33
N ALA A 265 -1.38 1.34 -26.16
CA ALA A 265 -0.48 2.42 -26.53
C ALA A 265 -1.17 3.52 -27.34
N ALA A 266 -2.01 3.13 -28.30
CA ALA A 266 -2.83 4.05 -29.09
C ALA A 266 -3.83 4.82 -28.21
N GLN A 267 -4.50 4.11 -27.30
CA GLN A 267 -5.39 4.72 -26.31
C GLN A 267 -4.66 5.76 -25.45
N LEU A 268 -3.44 5.44 -24.98
CA LEU A 268 -2.63 6.38 -24.20
C LEU A 268 -2.18 7.60 -25.01
N GLN A 269 -1.86 7.42 -26.30
CA GLN A 269 -1.52 8.53 -27.20
C GLN A 269 -2.72 9.44 -27.46
N GLU A 270 -3.90 8.87 -27.66
CA GLU A 270 -5.15 9.63 -27.82
C GLU A 270 -5.46 10.46 -26.57
N LEU A 271 -5.34 9.84 -25.38
CA LEU A 271 -5.55 10.52 -24.11
C LEU A 271 -4.54 11.65 -23.88
N LYS A 272 -3.27 11.45 -24.28
CA LYS A 272 -2.24 12.52 -24.26
C LYS A 272 -2.60 13.66 -25.21
N ALA A 273 -3.04 13.37 -26.43
CA ALA A 273 -3.42 14.39 -27.41
C ALA A 273 -4.61 15.23 -26.93
N ARG A 274 -5.60 14.60 -26.26
CA ARG A 274 -6.72 15.32 -25.63
C ARG A 274 -6.25 16.21 -24.48
N ALA A 275 -5.36 15.71 -23.62
CA ALA A 275 -4.77 16.47 -22.52
C ALA A 275 -3.93 17.68 -23.01
N GLU A 276 -3.25 17.56 -24.14
CA GLU A 276 -2.47 18.65 -24.76
C GLU A 276 -3.35 19.73 -25.40
N ASN A 277 -4.57 19.39 -25.82
CA ASN A 277 -5.53 20.32 -26.42
C ASN A 277 -6.44 21.04 -25.40
N ASP A 278 -6.14 20.92 -24.11
CA ASP A 278 -6.92 21.51 -23.00
C ASP A 278 -8.42 21.11 -23.01
N GLU A 279 -8.73 19.96 -23.63
CA GLU A 279 -10.07 19.37 -23.55
C GLU A 279 -10.33 18.88 -22.12
N GLU A 280 -11.55 19.07 -21.62
CA GLU A 280 -11.94 18.58 -20.29
C GLU A 280 -11.78 17.04 -20.23
N MET A 281 -10.70 16.59 -19.61
CA MET A 281 -10.49 15.16 -19.37
C MET A 281 -11.57 14.63 -18.43
N SER A 282 -12.30 13.60 -18.86
CA SER A 282 -13.21 12.89 -17.98
C SER A 282 -12.43 12.16 -16.87
N ILE A 283 -13.06 11.95 -15.72
CA ILE A 283 -12.50 11.09 -14.65
C ILE A 283 -12.22 9.67 -15.19
N GLY A 284 -12.99 9.20 -16.18
CA GLY A 284 -12.72 7.95 -16.90
C GLY A 284 -11.45 7.99 -17.76
N ASP A 285 -11.13 9.13 -18.36
CA ASP A 285 -9.94 9.35 -19.18
C ASP A 285 -8.68 9.38 -18.31
N LEU A 286 -8.73 10.07 -17.17
CA LEU A 286 -7.67 10.05 -16.15
C LEU A 286 -7.47 8.66 -15.54
N THR A 287 -8.55 7.90 -15.32
CA THR A 287 -8.48 6.53 -14.79
C THR A 287 -7.94 5.54 -15.82
N SER A 288 -8.21 5.73 -17.11
CA SER A 288 -7.62 4.89 -18.18
C SER A 288 -6.15 5.25 -18.47
N MET A 289 -5.77 6.53 -18.39
CA MET A 289 -4.37 6.96 -18.39
C MET A 289 -3.61 6.40 -17.19
N MET A 290 -4.19 6.48 -16.00
CA MET A 290 -3.56 5.95 -14.80
C MET A 290 -3.57 4.44 -14.79
N GLY A 291 -4.67 3.76 -15.13
CA GLY A 291 -4.75 2.30 -15.25
C GLY A 291 -3.91 1.71 -16.39
N SER A 292 -3.36 2.53 -17.30
CA SER A 292 -2.31 2.14 -18.25
C SER A 292 -0.90 2.51 -17.78
N ALA A 293 -0.74 3.54 -16.91
CA ALA A 293 0.53 3.95 -16.31
C ALA A 293 0.89 3.19 -15.00
N THR A 294 -0.09 2.90 -14.14
CA THR A 294 -0.07 1.95 -13.01
C THR A 294 -0.58 0.57 -13.42
N GLY A 295 -1.04 0.41 -14.67
CA GLY A 295 -1.38 -0.85 -15.33
C GLY A 295 -0.21 -1.79 -15.52
N LEU A 296 0.53 -2.04 -14.45
CA LEU A 296 1.45 -3.14 -14.29
C LEU A 296 0.65 -4.41 -13.97
N ALA A 297 -0.19 -4.83 -14.90
CA ALA A 297 0.01 -6.19 -15.37
C ALA A 297 1.32 -6.11 -16.17
N GLY A 298 2.47 -6.34 -15.52
CA GLY A 298 3.75 -6.36 -16.23
C GLY A 298 3.67 -7.23 -17.48
N ILE A 299 4.63 -7.11 -18.39
CA ILE A 299 4.71 -7.89 -19.65
C ILE A 299 4.22 -9.34 -19.51
N GLY A 300 4.57 -10.02 -18.40
CA GLY A 300 4.14 -11.39 -18.09
C GLY A 300 2.68 -11.59 -17.70
N GLY A 301 1.96 -10.61 -17.13
CA GLY A 301 0.56 -10.76 -16.72
C GLY A 301 -0.41 -10.85 -17.90
N VAL A 302 -0.22 -10.01 -18.92
CA VAL A 302 -1.01 -10.07 -20.18
C VAL A 302 -0.72 -11.36 -20.95
N GLU A 303 0.53 -11.80 -20.92
CA GLU A 303 0.95 -13.05 -21.57
C GLU A 303 0.31 -14.27 -20.89
N ILE A 304 0.35 -14.35 -19.55
CA ILE A 304 -0.32 -15.39 -18.77
C ILE A 304 -1.83 -15.41 -19.04
N GLU A 305 -2.48 -14.24 -19.02
CA GLU A 305 -3.91 -14.14 -19.27
C GLU A 305 -4.29 -14.68 -20.67
N ILE A 306 -3.54 -14.31 -21.72
CA ILE A 306 -3.81 -14.79 -23.08
C ILE A 306 -3.55 -16.30 -23.21
N VAL A 307 -2.50 -16.82 -22.57
CA VAL A 307 -2.22 -18.27 -22.53
C VAL A 307 -3.37 -19.01 -21.85
N LYS A 308 -3.81 -18.57 -20.66
CA LYS A 308 -4.87 -19.26 -19.91
C LYS A 308 -6.24 -19.14 -20.57
N THR A 309 -6.59 -17.97 -21.11
CA THR A 309 -7.89 -17.76 -21.81
C THR A 309 -7.97 -18.51 -23.13
N SER A 310 -6.84 -18.78 -23.79
CA SER A 310 -6.79 -19.65 -24.98
C SER A 310 -6.78 -21.16 -24.64
N GLY A 311 -6.82 -21.53 -23.36
CA GLY A 311 -6.74 -22.92 -22.90
C GLY A 311 -5.33 -23.51 -22.96
N GLY A 312 -4.29 -22.68 -23.09
CA GLY A 312 -2.90 -23.09 -23.15
C GLY A 312 -2.28 -23.35 -21.77
N ASN A 313 -1.17 -24.08 -21.76
CA ASN A 313 -0.37 -24.40 -20.57
C ASN A 313 0.80 -23.40 -20.43
N TRP A 314 0.89 -22.73 -19.28
CA TRP A 314 1.91 -21.71 -19.02
C TRP A 314 3.34 -22.27 -18.93
N ALA A 315 3.50 -23.48 -18.40
CA ALA A 315 4.80 -24.14 -18.31
C ALA A 315 5.33 -24.56 -19.69
N GLU A 316 4.44 -25.05 -20.58
CA GLU A 316 4.77 -25.31 -21.98
C GLU A 316 5.17 -24.03 -22.71
N HIS A 317 4.35 -22.98 -22.58
CA HIS A 317 4.61 -21.67 -23.21
C HIS A 317 5.97 -21.08 -22.79
N THR A 318 6.29 -21.18 -21.49
CA THR A 318 7.58 -20.72 -20.95
C THR A 318 8.75 -21.57 -21.47
N TRP A 319 8.59 -22.88 -21.50
CA TRP A 319 9.62 -23.79 -22.03
C TRP A 319 9.91 -23.54 -23.52
N VAL A 320 8.87 -23.31 -24.33
CA VAL A 320 9.02 -22.97 -25.76
C VAL A 320 9.81 -21.68 -25.93
N ARG A 321 9.43 -20.63 -25.18
CA ARG A 321 10.13 -19.33 -25.20
C ARG A 321 11.62 -19.48 -24.87
N ASP A 322 11.94 -20.22 -23.81
CA ASP A 322 13.31 -20.40 -23.34
C ASP A 322 14.13 -21.25 -24.31
N SER A 323 13.50 -22.24 -24.95
CA SER A 323 14.10 -23.10 -25.97
C SER A 323 14.41 -22.31 -27.25
N LEU A 324 13.49 -21.46 -27.71
CA LEU A 324 13.70 -20.56 -28.85
C LEU A 324 14.79 -19.52 -28.56
N ARG A 325 14.83 -18.95 -27.36
CA ARG A 325 15.90 -18.02 -26.95
C ARG A 325 17.26 -18.71 -26.89
N THR A 326 17.30 -19.93 -26.34
CA THR A 326 18.52 -20.74 -26.29
C THR A 326 19.01 -21.05 -27.70
N ALA A 327 18.11 -21.45 -28.60
CA ALA A 327 18.40 -21.69 -30.01
C ALA A 327 18.96 -20.44 -30.71
N TRP A 328 18.35 -19.28 -30.51
CA TRP A 328 18.84 -18.02 -31.09
C TRP A 328 20.24 -17.63 -30.59
N LEU A 329 20.50 -17.80 -29.28
CA LEU A 329 21.79 -17.46 -28.66
C LEU A 329 22.92 -18.43 -29.04
N GLN A 330 22.63 -19.74 -28.99
CA GLN A 330 23.64 -20.79 -29.06
C GLN A 330 23.76 -21.43 -30.44
N LYS A 331 22.76 -21.25 -31.31
CA LYS A 331 22.72 -21.66 -32.71
C LYS A 331 22.95 -23.16 -32.91
N ASP A 332 24.18 -23.61 -33.11
CA ASP A 332 24.53 -24.98 -33.53
C ASP A 332 25.34 -25.77 -32.50
N ILE A 333 25.26 -25.40 -31.21
CA ILE A 333 26.06 -26.02 -30.15
C ILE A 333 25.81 -27.53 -29.94
N ASN A 334 24.60 -28.03 -30.25
CA ASN A 334 24.23 -29.44 -30.25
C ASN A 334 23.02 -29.68 -31.17
N ASP A 335 22.70 -30.95 -31.44
CA ASP A 335 21.65 -31.35 -32.40
C ASP A 335 20.27 -30.75 -32.05
N THR A 336 19.88 -30.78 -30.78
CA THR A 336 18.61 -30.21 -30.28
C THR A 336 18.53 -28.69 -30.51
N VAL A 337 19.58 -27.96 -30.13
CA VAL A 337 19.64 -26.50 -30.25
C VAL A 337 19.66 -26.10 -31.73
N LYS A 338 20.38 -26.87 -32.56
CA LYS A 338 20.42 -26.68 -34.00
C LYS A 338 19.04 -26.86 -34.64
N HIS A 339 18.33 -27.95 -34.32
CA HIS A 339 16.95 -28.18 -34.79
C HIS A 339 16.02 -27.02 -34.37
N ASN A 340 16.08 -26.61 -33.11
CA ASN A 340 15.28 -25.49 -32.61
C ASN A 340 15.65 -24.15 -33.27
N TYR A 341 16.92 -23.98 -33.68
CA TYR A 341 17.38 -22.79 -34.39
C TYR A 341 16.92 -22.78 -35.85
N GLU A 342 16.90 -23.94 -36.52
CA GLU A 342 16.33 -24.09 -37.86
C GLU A 342 14.84 -23.73 -37.86
N LEU A 343 14.07 -24.17 -36.86
CA LEU A 343 12.68 -23.75 -36.66
C LEU A 343 12.56 -22.25 -36.37
N TYR A 344 13.45 -21.68 -35.55
CA TYR A 344 13.46 -20.24 -35.32
C TYR A 344 13.70 -19.47 -36.64
N GLN A 345 14.61 -19.95 -37.49
CA GLN A 345 14.93 -19.32 -38.78
C GLN A 345 13.74 -19.35 -39.75
N GLU A 346 12.96 -20.44 -39.76
CA GLU A 346 11.74 -20.54 -40.57
C GLU A 346 10.71 -19.45 -40.22
N TYR A 347 10.58 -19.13 -38.93
CA TYR A 347 9.63 -18.13 -38.40
C TYR A 347 10.31 -16.85 -37.92
N GLU A 348 11.51 -16.52 -38.42
CA GLU A 348 12.35 -15.45 -37.87
C GLU A 348 11.63 -14.09 -37.87
N SER A 349 10.91 -13.76 -38.94
CA SER A 349 10.18 -12.50 -39.07
C SER A 349 9.10 -12.32 -38.00
N GLU A 350 8.49 -13.41 -37.54
CA GLU A 350 7.43 -13.41 -36.54
C GLU A 350 7.99 -13.53 -35.11
N LEU A 351 9.12 -14.22 -34.93
CA LEU A 351 9.74 -14.48 -33.63
C LEU A 351 10.73 -13.40 -33.17
N ALA A 352 11.38 -12.71 -34.11
CA ALA A 352 12.41 -11.72 -33.81
C ALA A 352 11.99 -10.67 -32.77
N PRO A 353 10.77 -10.09 -32.80
CA PRO A 353 10.35 -9.09 -31.81
C PRO A 353 10.19 -9.61 -30.37
N TYR A 354 10.19 -10.94 -30.17
CA TYR A 354 9.86 -11.58 -28.91
C TYR A 354 11.03 -12.37 -28.29
N ILE A 355 11.99 -12.79 -29.12
CA ILE A 355 13.07 -13.70 -28.73
C ILE A 355 14.43 -12.98 -28.66
N GLN A 356 14.68 -12.00 -29.55
CA GLN A 356 15.88 -11.14 -29.57
C GLN A 356 15.80 -10.07 -28.48
#